data_AF-A0A1H1LKU4-F1
#
_entry.id   AF-A0A1H1LKU4-F1
#
_cell.length_a   1.000
_cell.length_b   1.000
_cell.length_c   1.000
_cell.angle_alpha   90.00
_cell.angle_beta   90.00
_cell.angle_gamma   90.00
#
_symmetry.space_group_name_H-M   'P 1'
#
loop_
_entity.id
_entity.type
_entity.pdbx_description
1 polymer ?
#
loop_
_entity_poly.entity_id
_entity_poly.type
_entity_poly.pdbx_seq_one_letter_code
_entity_poly.pdbx_strand_id
1 'polypeptide(L)'
;MSSSQSKHTPPAGVKKVGQRAVKWIEDGKAGKNFTDVGKHRAHQLADGEDLSDDDVKKMLAYFARHAVDKDAEGFKKGGDGFPSPGRVAWDAWGGDEGDRWVRGIDV
;
A
#
# COMPACT_ATOMS: atom_id res chain seq x y z
N MET A 1 -11.39 15.21 24.34
CA MET A 1 -11.98 13.88 24.02
C MET A 1 -10.83 13.03 23.52
N SER A 2 -10.37 12.08 24.34
CA SER A 2 -9.27 11.19 23.96
C SER A 2 -9.91 10.04 23.19
N SER A 3 -9.94 10.14 21.86
CA SER A 3 -10.28 9.00 21.01
C SER A 3 -9.29 7.90 21.36
N SER A 4 -9.77 6.78 21.89
CA SER A 4 -8.97 5.56 21.96
C SER A 4 -8.62 5.22 20.51
N GLN A 5 -7.40 5.57 20.08
CA GLN A 5 -6.93 5.29 18.74
C GLN A 5 -6.76 3.77 18.65
N SER A 6 -7.72 3.08 18.04
CA SER A 6 -7.57 1.69 17.67
C SER A 6 -6.28 1.55 16.86
N LYS A 7 -5.44 0.60 17.24
CA LYS A 7 -4.14 0.35 16.61
C LYS A 7 -4.19 -0.97 15.89
N HIS A 8 -3.94 -0.93 14.59
CA HIS A 8 -3.96 -2.09 13.70
C HIS A 8 -2.55 -2.40 13.22
N THR A 9 -1.96 -3.47 13.73
CA THR A 9 -0.60 -3.88 13.34
C THR A 9 -0.62 -4.60 11.99
N PRO A 10 0.18 -4.17 11.00
CA PRO A 10 0.27 -4.83 9.70
C PRO A 10 0.74 -6.30 9.83
N PRO A 11 0.07 -7.27 9.20
CA PRO A 11 0.55 -8.65 9.18
C PRO A 11 1.82 -8.78 8.34
N ALA A 12 2.58 -9.87 8.55
CA ALA A 12 3.88 -10.08 7.90
C ALA A 12 3.82 -10.01 6.36
N GLY A 13 2.71 -10.42 5.74
CA GLY A 13 2.49 -10.29 4.30
C GLY A 13 2.51 -8.83 3.85
N VAL A 14 1.78 -7.96 4.54
CA VAL A 14 1.73 -6.52 4.28
C VAL A 14 3.10 -5.87 4.47
N LYS A 15 3.83 -6.23 5.55
CA LYS A 15 5.18 -5.71 5.79
C LYS A 15 6.13 -6.03 4.64
N LYS A 16 6.13 -7.27 4.17
CA LYS A 16 6.95 -7.70 3.02
C LYS A 16 6.61 -6.94 1.73
N VAL A 17 5.33 -6.61 1.52
CA VAL A 17 4.90 -5.81 0.38
C VAL A 17 5.36 -4.35 0.52
N GLY A 18 5.21 -3.76 1.71
CA GLY A 18 5.73 -2.41 2.01
C GLY A 18 7.23 -2.30 1.75
N GLN A 19 8.03 -3.25 2.25
CA GLN A 19 9.49 -3.30 2.02
C GLN A 19 9.84 -3.37 0.54
N ARG A 20 9.10 -4.16 -0.24
CA ARG A 20 9.29 -4.22 -1.69
C ARG A 20 8.94 -2.89 -2.37
N ALA A 21 7.86 -2.23 -1.94
CA ALA A 21 7.46 -0.95 -2.47
C ALA A 21 8.49 0.15 -2.18
N VAL A 22 8.99 0.22 -0.94
CA VAL A 22 10.08 1.14 -0.55
C VAL A 22 11.28 0.97 -1.48
N LYS A 23 11.74 -0.26 -1.70
CA LYS A 23 12.84 -0.53 -2.63
C LYS A 23 12.55 -0.01 -4.04
N TRP A 24 11.34 -0.22 -4.57
CA TRP A 24 10.99 0.27 -5.90
C TRP A 24 10.90 1.79 -5.99
N ILE A 25 10.44 2.44 -4.91
CA ILE A 25 10.41 3.90 -4.81
C ILE A 25 11.85 4.44 -4.85
N GLU A 26 12.77 3.85 -4.07
CA GLU A 26 14.19 4.22 -4.03
C GLU A 26 14.91 3.96 -5.36
N ASP A 27 14.55 2.86 -6.05
CA ASP A 27 15.03 2.55 -7.41
C ASP A 27 14.47 3.51 -8.48
N GLY A 28 13.62 4.48 -8.13
CA GLY A 28 13.04 5.45 -9.07
C GLY A 28 11.93 4.90 -9.96
N LYS A 29 11.30 3.77 -9.58
CA LYS A 29 10.21 3.13 -10.35
C LYS A 29 8.84 3.71 -10.06
N ALA A 30 8.74 4.61 -9.09
CA ALA A 30 7.51 5.33 -8.80
C ALA A 30 7.12 6.28 -9.94
N GLY A 31 5.83 6.49 -10.15
CA GLY A 31 5.33 7.42 -11.17
C GLY A 31 5.67 8.88 -10.87
N LYS A 32 5.66 9.73 -11.90
CA LYS A 32 5.93 11.18 -11.77
C LYS A 32 5.01 11.89 -10.78
N ASN A 33 3.78 11.40 -10.63
CA ASN A 33 2.77 11.95 -9.72
C ASN A 33 2.70 11.19 -8.38
N PHE A 34 3.71 10.38 -8.06
CA PHE A 34 3.74 9.65 -6.80
C PHE A 34 3.93 10.60 -5.62
N THR A 35 3.05 10.51 -4.63
CA THR A 35 2.97 11.48 -3.54
C THR A 35 3.72 11.03 -2.30
N ASP A 36 4.08 11.98 -1.44
CA ASP A 36 4.74 11.68 -0.17
C ASP A 36 3.85 10.90 0.80
N VAL A 37 2.52 10.99 0.65
CA VAL A 37 1.57 10.15 1.39
C VAL A 37 1.76 8.67 1.05
N GLY A 38 1.94 8.35 -0.24
CA GLY A 38 2.23 6.98 -0.68
C GLY A 38 3.60 6.49 -0.18
N LYS A 39 4.63 7.34 -0.23
CA LYS A 39 5.96 7.01 0.31
C LYS A 39 5.89 6.72 1.81
N HIS A 40 5.26 7.62 2.57
CA HIS A 40 5.12 7.46 4.01
C HIS A 40 4.36 6.18 4.37
N ARG A 41 3.25 5.88 3.69
CA ARG A 41 2.51 4.62 3.89
C ARG A 41 3.39 3.40 3.62
N ALA A 42 4.20 3.41 2.57
CA ALA A 42 5.09 2.30 2.24
C ALA A 42 6.09 2.02 3.37
N HIS A 43 6.72 3.07 3.92
CA HIS A 43 7.64 2.94 5.05
C HIS A 43 6.92 2.50 6.33
N GLN A 44 5.80 3.13 6.68
CA GLN A 44 4.99 2.74 7.85
C GLN A 44 4.63 1.24 7.83
N LEU A 45 4.21 0.73 6.66
CA LEU A 45 3.90 -0.68 6.49
C LEU A 45 5.17 -1.56 6.50
N ALA A 46 6.26 -1.11 5.89
CA ALA A 46 7.54 -1.84 5.83
C ALA A 46 8.15 -2.07 7.22
N ASP A 47 8.06 -1.04 8.07
CA ASP A 47 8.53 -1.05 9.46
C ASP A 47 7.52 -1.76 10.38
N GLY A 48 6.30 -1.98 9.89
CA GLY A 48 5.25 -2.67 10.60
C GLY A 48 4.69 -1.86 11.76
N GLU A 49 4.69 -0.53 11.61
CA GLU A 49 4.10 0.41 12.55
C GLU A 49 2.58 0.24 12.60
N ASP A 50 1.99 0.54 13.75
CA ASP A 50 0.54 0.47 13.92
C ASP A 50 -0.19 1.55 13.11
N LEU A 51 -1.37 1.19 12.60
CA LEU A 51 -2.26 2.08 11.88
C LEU A 51 -3.45 2.48 12.74
N SER A 52 -3.89 3.73 12.60
CA SER A 52 -5.17 4.20 13.18
C SER A 52 -6.37 3.75 12.33
N ASP A 53 -7.58 3.85 12.88
CA ASP A 53 -8.82 3.65 12.10
C ASP A 53 -8.90 4.56 10.86
N ASP A 54 -8.46 5.80 10.99
CA ASP A 54 -8.40 6.75 9.87
C ASP A 54 -7.40 6.32 8.79
N ASP A 55 -6.30 5.67 9.18
CA ASP A 55 -5.35 5.12 8.23
C ASP A 55 -5.92 3.93 7.47
N VAL A 56 -6.61 3.03 8.17
CA VAL A 56 -7.32 1.90 7.57
C VAL A 56 -8.40 2.39 6.59
N LYS A 57 -9.18 3.40 6.97
CA LYS A 57 -10.17 4.05 6.08
C LYS A 57 -9.54 4.64 4.83
N LYS A 58 -8.38 5.28 4.94
CA LYS A 58 -7.63 5.79 3.78
C LYS A 58 -7.16 4.66 2.86
N MET A 59 -6.67 3.55 3.42
CA MET A 59 -6.28 2.37 2.65
C MET A 59 -7.48 1.77 1.89
N LEU A 60 -8.61 1.57 2.57
CA LEU A 60 -9.85 1.08 1.95
C LEU A 60 -10.28 1.97 0.77
N ALA A 61 -10.31 3.28 0.98
CA ALA A 61 -10.68 4.24 -0.06
C ALA A 61 -9.66 4.26 -1.23
N TYR A 62 -8.38 4.08 -0.94
CA TYR A 62 -7.34 3.96 -1.96
C TYR A 62 -7.58 2.73 -2.85
N PHE A 63 -7.72 1.55 -2.24
CA PHE A 63 -7.91 0.30 -2.99
C PHE A 63 -9.20 0.29 -3.80
N ALA A 64 -10.29 0.85 -3.27
CA ALA A 64 -11.55 0.95 -4.00
C ALA A 64 -11.43 1.76 -5.30
N ARG A 65 -10.63 2.84 -5.30
CA ARG A 65 -10.43 3.68 -6.49
C ARG A 65 -9.45 3.10 -7.51
N HIS A 66 -8.46 2.33 -7.05
CA HIS A 66 -7.35 1.86 -7.89
C HIS A 66 -7.43 0.36 -8.22
N ALA A 67 -8.53 -0.32 -7.88
CA ALA A 67 -8.72 -1.73 -8.22
C ALA A 67 -8.67 -1.99 -9.74
N VAL A 68 -9.13 -1.02 -10.55
CA VAL A 68 -9.10 -1.09 -12.02
C VAL A 68 -7.67 -1.01 -12.59
N ASP A 69 -6.72 -0.44 -11.86
CA ASP A 69 -5.33 -0.31 -12.31
C ASP A 69 -4.63 -1.67 -12.40
N LYS A 70 -5.20 -2.71 -11.78
CA LYS A 70 -4.67 -4.08 -11.77
C LYS A 70 -4.65 -4.73 -13.15
N ASP A 71 -5.41 -4.20 -14.10
CA ASP A 71 -5.51 -4.70 -15.47
C ASP A 71 -4.55 -4.01 -16.45
N ALA A 72 -3.84 -2.97 -16.00
CA ALA A 72 -2.83 -2.29 -16.81
C ALA A 72 -1.58 -3.14 -17.03
N GLU A 73 -0.88 -2.87 -18.14
CA GLU A 73 0.40 -3.49 -18.46
C GLU A 73 1.45 -3.25 -17.35
N GLY A 74 2.33 -4.22 -17.13
CA GLY A 74 3.34 -4.16 -16.08
C GLY A 74 2.80 -4.24 -14.64
N PHE A 75 1.49 -4.41 -14.44
CA PHE A 75 0.93 -4.55 -13.10
C PHE A 75 1.21 -5.92 -12.47
N LYS A 76 1.00 -6.98 -13.27
CA LYS A 76 1.15 -8.36 -12.84
C LYS A 76 2.61 -8.80 -12.99
N LYS A 77 3.11 -9.54 -12.00
CA LYS A 77 4.50 -10.01 -11.98
C LYS A 77 4.75 -10.92 -13.19
N GLY A 78 5.89 -10.73 -13.86
CA GLY A 78 6.33 -11.57 -14.98
C GLY A 78 5.83 -11.12 -16.36
N GLY A 79 5.05 -10.04 -16.43
CA GLY A 79 4.79 -9.34 -17.69
C GLY A 79 5.87 -8.29 -17.99
N ASP A 80 5.92 -7.85 -19.24
CA ASP A 80 6.76 -6.74 -19.66
C ASP A 80 6.40 -5.46 -18.89
N GLY A 81 7.42 -4.65 -18.61
CA GLY A 81 7.25 -3.39 -17.86
C GLY A 81 6.96 -3.55 -16.37
N PHE A 82 7.08 -4.75 -15.79
CA PHE A 82 6.91 -4.95 -14.34
C PHE A 82 8.14 -4.48 -13.54
N PRO A 83 7.96 -3.73 -12.43
CA PRO A 83 6.69 -3.17 -11.94
C PRO A 83 6.34 -1.86 -12.68
N SER A 84 5.08 -1.72 -13.08
CA SER A 84 4.57 -0.44 -13.57
C SER A 84 4.44 0.58 -12.42
N PRO A 85 4.36 1.89 -12.72
CA PRO A 85 4.12 2.91 -11.70
C PRO A 85 2.86 2.66 -10.86
N GLY A 86 1.77 2.17 -11.49
CA GLY A 86 0.54 1.79 -10.80
C GLY A 86 0.75 0.62 -9.84
N ARG A 87 1.61 -0.34 -10.21
CA ARG A 87 1.99 -1.44 -9.33
C ARG A 87 2.83 -0.99 -8.14
N VAL A 88 3.78 -0.09 -8.35
CA VAL A 88 4.56 0.49 -7.26
C VAL A 88 3.64 1.20 -6.27
N ALA A 89 2.67 1.97 -6.79
CA ALA A 89 1.69 2.64 -5.94
C ALA A 89 0.79 1.64 -5.19
N TRP A 90 0.30 0.59 -5.85
CA TRP A 90 -0.50 -0.44 -5.20
C TRP A 90 0.26 -1.11 -4.04
N ASP A 91 1.51 -1.50 -4.26
CA ASP A 91 2.34 -2.13 -3.23
C ASP A 91 2.75 -1.14 -2.12
N ALA A 92 2.86 0.17 -2.41
CA ALA A 92 3.11 1.19 -1.39
C ALA A 92 1.99 1.27 -0.35
N TRP A 93 0.76 0.87 -0.73
CA TRP A 93 -0.38 0.73 0.16
C TRP A 93 -0.53 -0.68 0.73
N GLY A 94 0.44 -1.58 0.54
CA GLY A 94 0.43 -2.96 1.07
C GLY A 94 0.00 -4.02 0.05
N GLY A 95 -0.34 -3.61 -1.17
CA GLY A 95 -0.73 -4.49 -2.26
C GLY A 95 -1.95 -5.37 -1.95
N ASP A 96 -2.04 -6.53 -2.59
CA ASP A 96 -3.17 -7.45 -2.40
C ASP A 96 -3.29 -7.97 -0.95
N GLU A 97 -2.16 -8.09 -0.24
CA GLU A 97 -2.15 -8.45 1.18
C GLU A 97 -2.71 -7.30 2.03
N GLY A 98 -2.40 -6.06 1.68
CA GLY A 98 -2.93 -4.85 2.32
C GLY A 98 -4.43 -4.73 2.11
N ASP A 99 -4.90 -4.86 0.87
CA ASP A 99 -6.32 -4.80 0.51
C ASP A 99 -7.14 -5.87 1.25
N ARG A 100 -6.64 -7.12 1.27
CA ARG A 100 -7.30 -8.20 2.02
C ARG A 100 -7.34 -7.90 3.51
N TRP A 101 -6.23 -7.43 4.08
CA TRP A 101 -6.13 -7.15 5.50
C TRP A 101 -7.11 -6.08 5.93
N VAL A 102 -7.11 -4.90 5.29
CA VAL A 102 -7.94 -3.77 5.73
C VAL A 102 -9.43 -3.99 5.53
N ARG A 103 -9.84 -4.83 4.57
CA ARG A 103 -11.25 -5.24 4.39
C ARG A 103 -11.79 -6.12 5.51
N GLY A 104 -10.91 -6.73 6.30
CA GLY A 104 -11.28 -7.54 7.46
C GLY A 104 -11.33 -6.77 8.78
N ILE A 105 -11.06 -5.47 8.77
CA ILE A 105 -11.03 -4.61 9.97
C ILE A 105 -12.31 -3.78 10.01
N ASP A 106 -12.97 -3.75 11.17
CA ASP A 106 -14.15 -2.91 11.41
C ASP A 106 -13.69 -1.52 11.90
N VAL A 107 -13.95 -0.47 11.10
CA VAL A 107 -13.47 0.92 11.33
C VAL A 107 -14.50 2.00 11.03
#